data_AF-A0A2D5S9Z9-F1
#
_entry.id   AF-A0A2D5S9Z9-F1
#
_cell.length_a   1.000
_cell.length_b   1.000
_cell.length_c   1.000
_cell.angle_alpha   90.00
_cell.angle_beta   90.00
_cell.angle_gamma   90.00
#
_symmetry.space_group_name_H-M   'P 1'
#
loop_
_entity.id
_entity.type
_entity.pdbx_description
1 polymer ?
#
loop_
_entity_poly.entity_id
_entity_poly.type
_entity_poly.pdbx_seq_one_letter_code
_entity_poly.pdbx_strand_id
1 'polypeptide(L)'
;MGGRLHLWLTLSRNVLKLRNSAETMRIWIALVILAGLAFLGSAVRQSAESPSARRQPPTVPIAQFDVDPEAAIVETLVRPIAIQSRSVSISLESNGEFAHGDRATFHPHGDQVCASGCATSRHPTKQLTRRHFRHLLADFSVEPVDEAGEAFETLLYYGRQVTAMLDRDGPGPLDPLRAALLKQELARGRAEVSIRLVDESGVVRASLPPTSVPLDRRHEFKLVPHNLQPLIASGTVKRVGRDHLWTRL
;
A
#
# COMPACT_ATOMS: atom_id res chain seq x y z
N MET A 1 19.40 55.17 42.23
CA MET A 1 19.60 54.14 43.28
C MET A 1 18.95 52.85 42.82
N GLY A 2 19.67 51.73 42.84
CA GLY A 2 19.18 50.42 42.41
C GLY A 2 20.05 49.76 41.34
N GLY A 3 21.29 49.41 41.70
CA GLY A 3 22.20 48.66 40.83
C GLY A 3 21.89 47.16 40.82
N ARG A 4 22.18 46.48 39.71
CA ARG A 4 22.35 45.03 39.67
C ARG A 4 23.54 44.64 38.79
N LEU A 5 24.29 43.70 39.37
CA LEU A 5 25.62 43.19 39.05
C LEU A 5 25.83 42.67 37.62
N HIS A 6 27.04 42.92 37.12
CA HIS A 6 27.72 42.18 36.06
C HIS A 6 28.08 40.75 36.51
N LEU A 7 27.95 39.78 35.60
CA LEU A 7 28.72 38.53 35.64
C LEU A 7 29.20 38.18 34.23
N TRP A 8 30.52 38.26 34.06
CA TRP A 8 31.27 37.77 32.90
C TRP A 8 31.64 36.30 33.15
N LEU A 9 31.46 35.44 32.14
CA LEU A 9 32.03 34.08 32.13
C LEU A 9 32.78 33.86 30.81
N THR A 10 34.10 33.96 30.93
CA THR A 10 35.13 33.54 29.98
C THR A 10 35.17 32.02 29.89
N LEU A 11 34.98 31.47 28.68
CA LEU A 11 35.27 30.07 28.38
C LEU A 11 36.63 29.97 27.70
N SER A 12 37.57 29.37 28.44
CA SER A 12 38.95 29.12 28.06
C SER A 12 39.07 27.96 27.07
N ARG A 13 40.03 28.10 26.15
CA ARG A 13 40.54 27.06 25.24
C ARG A 13 41.14 25.90 26.05
N ASN A 14 40.66 24.68 25.81
CA ASN A 14 41.45 23.47 26.05
C ASN A 14 41.49 22.65 24.76
N VAL A 15 42.58 22.83 24.03
CA VAL A 15 43.03 21.94 22.95
C VAL A 15 43.75 20.78 23.62
N LEU A 16 43.09 19.61 23.69
CA LEU A 16 43.74 18.36 24.05
C LEU A 16 43.63 17.36 22.90
N LYS A 17 44.81 16.92 22.46
CA LYS A 17 45.11 15.98 21.38
C LYS A 17 44.29 14.69 21.48
N LEU A 18 43.36 14.51 20.54
CA LEU A 18 42.80 13.19 20.17
C LEU A 18 43.47 12.73 18.87
N ARG A 19 44.71 12.26 18.98
CA ARG A 19 45.42 11.57 17.89
C ARG A 19 45.97 10.28 18.49
N ASN A 20 45.09 9.27 18.63
CA ASN A 20 45.38 7.83 18.80
C ASN A 20 44.08 7.00 18.97
N SER A 21 43.01 7.32 18.22
CA SER A 21 41.71 6.62 18.33
C SER A 21 41.50 5.49 17.30
N ALA A 22 42.38 5.36 16.31
CA ALA A 22 42.17 4.41 15.21
C ALA A 22 42.68 2.98 15.53
N GLU A 23 43.74 2.85 16.33
CA GLU A 23 44.29 1.53 16.68
C GLU A 23 43.51 0.84 17.81
N THR A 24 43.04 1.60 18.79
CA THR A 24 42.19 1.07 19.87
C THR A 24 40.85 0.56 19.35
N MET A 25 40.27 1.19 18.33
CA MET A 25 38.99 0.76 17.76
C MET A 25 39.08 -0.56 16.98
N ARG A 26 40.24 -0.88 16.39
CA ARG A 26 40.47 -2.14 15.66
C ARG A 26 40.57 -3.36 16.58
N ILE A 27 41.12 -3.19 17.78
CA ILE A 27 41.27 -4.26 18.78
C ILE A 27 39.89 -4.69 19.32
N TRP A 28 38.98 -3.74 19.54
CA TRP A 28 37.63 -4.07 20.04
C TRP A 28 36.76 -4.81 19.03
N ILE A 29 36.87 -4.50 17.74
CA ILE A 29 36.09 -5.19 16.69
C ILE A 29 36.50 -6.66 16.57
N ALA A 30 37.80 -6.96 16.62
CA ALA A 30 38.28 -8.34 16.57
C ALA A 30 37.81 -9.17 17.78
N LEU A 31 37.75 -8.56 18.97
CA LEU A 31 37.32 -9.23 20.21
C LEU A 31 35.81 -9.56 20.21
N VAL A 32 34.97 -8.70 19.63
CA VAL A 32 33.52 -8.94 19.49
C VAL A 32 33.22 -10.04 18.48
N ILE A 33 33.97 -10.12 17.37
CA ILE A 33 33.79 -11.17 16.35
C ILE A 33 34.18 -12.55 16.90
N LEU A 34 35.27 -12.63 17.67
CA LEU A 34 35.70 -13.89 18.31
C LEU A 34 34.72 -14.37 19.38
N ALA A 35 34.14 -13.46 20.17
CA ALA A 35 33.12 -13.81 21.16
C ALA A 35 31.78 -14.25 20.52
N GLY A 36 31.40 -13.66 19.38
CA GLY A 36 30.17 -14.01 18.66
C GLY A 36 30.19 -15.42 18.05
N LEU A 37 31.35 -15.90 17.57
CA LEU A 37 31.47 -17.22 16.97
C LEU A 37 31.41 -18.38 17.98
N ALA A 38 31.75 -18.13 19.24
CA ALA A 38 31.63 -19.15 20.30
C ALA A 38 30.16 -19.42 20.70
N PHE A 39 29.24 -18.47 20.48
CA PHE A 39 27.84 -18.60 20.89
C PHE A 39 26.94 -19.28 19.83
N LEU A 40 27.37 -19.36 18.57
CA LEU A 40 26.61 -20.01 17.49
C LEU A 40 26.74 -21.54 17.46
N GLY A 41 27.66 -22.13 18.24
CA GLY A 41 27.89 -23.58 18.26
C GLY A 41 26.92 -24.41 19.12
N SER A 42 26.07 -23.78 19.94
CA SER A 42 25.28 -24.49 20.96
C SER A 42 23.76 -24.51 20.72
N ALA A 43 23.26 -23.93 19.63
CA ALA A 43 21.81 -23.80 19.38
C ALA A 43 21.25 -24.80 18.34
N VAL A 44 21.96 -25.88 18.02
CA VAL A 44 21.47 -26.95 17.12
C VAL A 44 21.33 -28.25 17.89
N ARG A 45 20.36 -28.32 18.82
CA ARG A 45 19.83 -29.59 19.28
C ARG A 45 18.42 -29.41 19.85
N GLN A 46 17.52 -30.27 19.37
CA GLN A 46 16.15 -30.53 19.84
C GLN A 46 15.02 -29.68 19.25
N SER A 47 14.46 -30.18 18.15
CA SER A 47 13.01 -30.32 18.00
C SER A 47 12.74 -31.49 17.06
N ALA A 48 12.63 -32.68 17.65
CA ALA A 48 12.02 -33.83 17.02
C ALA A 48 10.52 -33.75 17.34
N GLU A 49 9.72 -33.29 16.39
CA GLU A 49 8.26 -33.27 16.50
C GLU A 49 7.67 -34.62 16.07
N SER A 50 6.67 -35.03 16.85
CA SER A 50 5.91 -36.27 16.73
C SER A 50 5.02 -36.30 15.47
N PRO A 51 4.80 -37.47 14.86
CA PRO A 51 3.85 -37.61 13.75
C PRO A 51 2.41 -37.61 14.29
N SER A 52 1.75 -36.45 14.24
CA SER A 52 0.31 -36.35 14.44
C SER A 52 -0.44 -36.80 13.19
N ALA A 53 -1.40 -37.69 13.38
CA ALA A 53 -2.19 -38.34 12.36
C ALA A 53 -2.93 -37.34 11.46
N ARG A 54 -2.56 -37.31 10.17
CA ARG A 54 -3.20 -36.51 9.13
C ARG A 54 -4.53 -37.17 8.73
N ARG A 55 -5.66 -36.66 9.24
CA ARG A 55 -6.99 -36.97 8.69
C ARG A 55 -7.09 -36.39 7.28
N GLN A 56 -7.31 -37.25 6.29
CA GLN A 56 -7.66 -36.82 4.93
C GLN A 56 -9.04 -36.14 4.97
N PRO A 57 -9.19 -34.93 4.42
CA PRO A 57 -10.52 -34.34 4.22
C PRO A 57 -11.28 -35.12 3.15
N PRO A 58 -12.62 -35.17 3.23
CA PRO A 58 -13.45 -35.86 2.25
C PRO A 58 -13.28 -35.23 0.86
N THR A 59 -13.01 -36.09 -0.12
CA THR A 59 -12.95 -35.73 -1.54
C THR A 59 -14.34 -35.33 -2.01
N VAL A 60 -14.58 -34.02 -2.17
CA VAL A 60 -15.78 -33.52 -2.83
C VAL A 60 -15.53 -33.60 -4.34
N PRO A 61 -16.42 -34.24 -5.13
CA PRO A 61 -16.29 -34.23 -6.58
C PRO A 61 -16.47 -32.80 -7.09
N ILE A 62 -15.37 -32.19 -7.54
CA ILE A 62 -15.39 -30.93 -8.26
C ILE A 62 -15.71 -31.29 -9.71
N ALA A 63 -16.86 -30.86 -10.22
CA ALA A 63 -17.14 -30.88 -11.64
C ALA A 63 -16.11 -29.97 -12.32
N GLN A 64 -15.12 -30.57 -12.99
CA GLN A 64 -14.22 -29.85 -13.87
C GLN A 64 -15.00 -29.54 -15.15
N PHE A 65 -15.30 -28.26 -15.34
CA PHE A 65 -15.67 -27.75 -16.64
C PHE A 65 -14.38 -27.47 -17.39
N ASP A 66 -14.10 -28.27 -18.42
CA ASP A 66 -13.09 -27.94 -19.43
C ASP A 66 -13.61 -26.73 -20.22
N VAL A 67 -13.34 -25.53 -19.71
CA VAL A 67 -13.44 -24.29 -20.48
C VAL A 67 -12.05 -24.02 -21.01
N ASP A 68 -11.90 -24.09 -22.33
CA ASP A 68 -10.67 -23.78 -23.04
C ASP A 68 -10.26 -22.32 -22.70
N PRO A 69 -9.20 -22.08 -21.92
CA PRO A 69 -8.88 -20.76 -21.39
C PRO A 69 -8.28 -19.81 -22.44
N GLU A 70 -8.05 -20.28 -23.67
CA GLU A 70 -7.46 -19.47 -24.75
C GLU A 70 -8.47 -18.62 -25.55
N ALA A 71 -9.79 -18.75 -25.30
CA ALA A 71 -10.83 -18.16 -26.16
C ALA A 71 -11.46 -16.82 -25.70
N ALA A 72 -11.22 -16.36 -24.47
CA ALA A 72 -11.90 -15.18 -23.92
C ALA A 72 -10.90 -14.07 -23.51
N ILE A 73 -10.92 -12.96 -24.24
CA ILE A 73 -10.16 -11.76 -23.88
C ILE A 73 -11.03 -10.90 -22.96
N VAL A 74 -10.62 -10.80 -21.69
CA VAL A 74 -11.21 -9.83 -20.75
C VAL A 74 -10.49 -8.50 -20.92
N GLU A 75 -11.14 -7.55 -21.59
CA GLU A 75 -10.62 -6.20 -21.69
C GLU A 75 -11.08 -5.39 -20.47
N THR A 76 -10.15 -5.13 -19.57
CA THR A 76 -10.37 -4.28 -18.40
C THR A 76 -9.77 -2.92 -18.67
N LEU A 77 -10.62 -1.90 -18.73
CA LEU A 77 -10.18 -0.53 -18.92
C LEU A 77 -10.43 0.24 -17.62
N VAL A 78 -9.33 0.56 -16.96
CA VAL A 78 -9.31 1.34 -15.73
C VAL A 78 -8.79 2.72 -16.07
N ARG A 79 -9.61 3.75 -15.88
CA ARG A 79 -9.18 5.13 -16.10
C ARG A 79 -9.02 5.82 -14.75
N PRO A 80 -7.92 6.54 -14.51
CA PRO A 80 -7.90 7.55 -13.46
C PRO A 80 -9.07 8.50 -13.74
N ILE A 81 -9.87 8.81 -12.73
CA ILE A 81 -10.89 9.85 -12.88
C ILE A 81 -10.12 11.16 -13.05
N ALA A 82 -10.03 11.64 -14.29
CA ALA A 82 -9.72 13.03 -14.55
C ALA A 82 -10.84 13.84 -13.90
N ILE A 83 -10.52 14.56 -12.82
CA ILE A 83 -11.48 15.47 -12.19
C ILE A 83 -11.75 16.57 -13.24
N GLN A 84 -12.78 16.39 -14.07
CA GLN A 84 -13.48 17.52 -14.62
C GLN A 84 -14.06 18.24 -13.40
N SER A 85 -13.52 19.41 -13.10
CA SER A 85 -13.94 20.31 -12.03
C SER A 85 -15.36 20.81 -12.27
N ARG A 86 -16.35 19.92 -12.22
CA ARG A 86 -17.73 20.28 -11.96
C ARG A 86 -17.85 20.42 -10.45
N SER A 87 -18.05 21.66 -10.01
CA SER A 87 -18.38 22.01 -8.64
C SER A 87 -19.72 21.39 -8.26
N VAL A 88 -19.71 20.12 -7.88
CA VAL A 88 -20.83 19.47 -7.20
C VAL A 88 -20.59 19.72 -5.71
N SER A 89 -21.45 20.54 -5.11
CA SER A 89 -21.51 20.76 -3.68
C SER A 89 -21.95 19.47 -2.99
N ILE A 90 -20.99 18.68 -2.51
CA ILE A 90 -21.25 17.49 -1.69
C ILE A 90 -21.29 17.96 -0.23
N SER A 91 -22.49 17.96 0.35
CA SER A 91 -22.72 18.25 1.76
C SER A 91 -22.05 17.18 2.62
N LEU A 92 -21.10 17.60 3.46
CA LEU A 92 -20.44 16.74 4.46
C LEU A 92 -21.40 16.55 5.65
N GLU A 93 -22.14 15.45 5.68
CA GLU A 93 -22.76 14.96 6.91
C GLU A 93 -22.36 13.49 7.18
N SER A 94 -21.38 13.34 8.08
CA SER A 94 -21.47 12.52 9.29
C SER A 94 -22.25 11.18 9.24
N ASN A 95 -21.72 10.19 8.50
CA ASN A 95 -21.62 8.75 8.85
C ASN A 95 -21.20 7.93 7.64
N GLY A 96 -20.09 8.35 7.01
CA GLY A 96 -19.47 7.88 5.76
C GLY A 96 -20.03 6.60 5.13
N GLU A 97 -21.27 6.70 4.62
CA GLU A 97 -21.93 5.67 3.85
C GLU A 97 -21.08 5.45 2.61
N PHE A 98 -20.58 4.22 2.43
CA PHE A 98 -19.64 3.89 1.39
C PHE A 98 -20.32 3.99 0.02
N ALA A 99 -20.45 5.19 -0.53
CA ALA A 99 -21.04 5.39 -1.84
C ALA A 99 -20.21 4.63 -2.88
N HIS A 100 -20.78 3.59 -3.45
CA HIS A 100 -20.31 2.88 -4.64
C HIS A 100 -21.37 3.07 -5.72
N GLY A 101 -21.00 2.98 -7.00
CA GLY A 101 -22.03 2.97 -8.04
C GLY A 101 -22.96 1.76 -7.85
N ASP A 102 -24.20 1.86 -8.31
CA ASP A 102 -25.29 0.88 -8.11
C ASP A 102 -24.94 -0.57 -8.54
N ARG A 103 -23.83 -0.76 -9.25
CA ARG A 103 -23.37 -2.04 -9.81
C ARG A 103 -22.12 -2.63 -9.14
N ALA A 104 -21.56 -1.95 -8.14
CA ALA A 104 -20.43 -2.44 -7.36
C ALA A 104 -20.89 -2.68 -5.94
N THR A 105 -20.80 -3.88 -5.39
CA THR A 105 -21.13 -4.12 -3.96
C THR A 105 -19.86 -4.41 -3.17
N PHE A 106 -19.77 -3.84 -1.97
CA PHE A 106 -18.69 -4.15 -1.03
C PHE A 106 -19.09 -5.36 -0.19
N HIS A 107 -18.31 -6.45 -0.29
CA HIS A 107 -18.48 -7.63 0.53
C HIS A 107 -17.33 -7.71 1.55
N PRO A 108 -17.55 -7.30 2.82
CA PRO A 108 -16.55 -7.48 3.86
C PRO A 108 -16.41 -8.98 4.16
N HIS A 109 -15.33 -9.58 3.68
CA HIS A 109 -14.81 -10.80 4.28
C HIS A 109 -14.02 -10.44 5.56
N GLY A 110 -13.89 -11.38 6.50
CA GLY A 110 -13.13 -11.15 7.73
C GLY A 110 -11.66 -10.75 7.46
N ASP A 111 -10.94 -10.29 8.49
CA ASP A 111 -9.54 -9.85 8.38
C ASP A 111 -8.54 -10.98 8.04
N GLN A 112 -9.01 -12.24 7.98
CA GLN A 112 -8.18 -13.41 7.71
C GLN A 112 -8.18 -13.78 6.22
N VAL A 113 -7.00 -14.14 5.72
CA VAL A 113 -6.82 -14.71 4.38
C VAL A 113 -7.58 -16.04 4.34
N CYS A 114 -8.61 -16.14 3.51
CA CYS A 114 -9.29 -17.40 3.29
C CYS A 114 -8.31 -18.40 2.64
N ALA A 115 -8.27 -19.63 3.16
CA ALA A 115 -7.39 -20.70 2.67
C ALA A 115 -7.58 -21.01 1.17
N SER A 116 -8.76 -20.72 0.62
CA SER A 116 -9.09 -20.89 -0.80
C SER A 116 -8.58 -19.76 -1.70
N GLY A 117 -7.80 -18.81 -1.18
CA GLY A 117 -7.43 -17.60 -1.91
C GLY A 117 -8.60 -16.62 -2.11
N CYS A 118 -9.74 -16.84 -1.43
CA CYS A 118 -10.82 -15.85 -1.41
C CYS A 118 -10.26 -14.56 -0.84
N ALA A 119 -10.20 -13.55 -1.71
CA ALA A 119 -9.48 -12.31 -1.50
C ALA A 119 -9.85 -11.67 -0.15
N THR A 120 -8.81 -11.33 0.61
CA THR A 120 -8.91 -10.43 1.76
C THR A 120 -9.71 -9.19 1.35
N SER A 121 -10.53 -8.66 2.26
CA SER A 121 -11.35 -7.45 2.01
C SER A 121 -10.55 -6.23 1.56
N ARG A 122 -9.23 -6.27 1.78
CA ARG A 122 -8.27 -5.26 1.41
C ARG A 122 -7.11 -5.89 0.66
N HIS A 123 -6.52 -5.14 -0.25
CA HIS A 123 -5.24 -5.52 -0.85
C HIS A 123 -4.19 -5.70 0.25
N PRO A 124 -3.40 -6.80 0.25
CA PRO A 124 -2.31 -6.99 1.20
C PRO A 124 -1.19 -6.00 0.90
N THR A 125 -1.36 -4.77 1.37
CA THR A 125 -0.32 -3.74 1.35
C THR A 125 0.51 -3.92 2.60
N LYS A 126 1.84 -3.99 2.46
CA LYS A 126 2.74 -4.09 3.62
C LYS A 126 2.46 -2.94 4.60
N GLN A 127 2.71 -3.19 5.88
CA GLN A 127 2.61 -2.14 6.88
C GLN A 127 3.73 -1.11 6.64
N LEU A 128 3.35 0.14 6.43
CA LEU A 128 4.29 1.25 6.37
C LEU A 128 4.79 1.53 7.79
N THR A 129 6.09 1.44 8.01
CA THR A 129 6.67 1.79 9.31
C THR A 129 6.93 3.30 9.39
N ARG A 130 6.93 3.85 10.61
CA ARG A 130 7.19 5.29 10.82
C ARG A 130 8.57 5.73 10.30
N ARG A 131 9.59 4.87 10.43
CA ARG A 131 10.95 5.14 9.90
C ARG A 131 10.93 5.21 8.38
N HIS A 132 10.27 4.25 7.73
CA HIS A 132 10.17 4.20 6.27
C HIS A 132 9.36 5.41 5.76
N PHE A 133 8.24 5.75 6.38
CA PHE A 133 7.46 6.94 6.05
C PHE A 133 8.31 8.23 6.08
N ARG A 134 9.10 8.45 7.14
CA ARG A 134 9.99 9.62 7.23
C ARG A 134 11.08 9.63 6.15
N HIS A 135 11.60 8.47 5.79
CA HIS A 135 12.57 8.35 4.70
C HIS A 135 11.95 8.78 3.37
N LEU A 136 10.77 8.26 3.04
CA LEU A 136 10.05 8.63 1.82
C LEU A 136 9.72 10.13 1.76
N LEU A 137 9.35 10.76 2.88
CA LEU A 137 9.14 12.20 2.91
C LEU A 137 10.43 12.99 2.67
N ALA A 138 11.57 12.52 3.20
CA ALA A 138 12.87 13.15 2.96
C ALA A 138 13.30 13.01 1.50
N ASP A 139 13.14 11.83 0.91
CA ASP A 139 13.46 11.57 -0.49
C ASP A 139 12.55 12.44 -1.40
N PHE A 140 11.24 12.44 -1.15
CA PHE A 140 10.29 13.27 -1.90
C PHE A 140 10.53 14.79 -1.75
N SER A 141 11.18 15.24 -0.67
CA SER A 141 11.51 16.66 -0.50
C SER A 141 12.56 17.19 -1.48
N VAL A 142 13.35 16.29 -2.08
CA VAL A 142 14.43 16.64 -3.02
C VAL A 142 14.17 16.19 -4.47
N GLU A 143 13.17 15.36 -4.71
CA GLU A 143 12.74 14.96 -6.07
C GLU A 143 12.15 16.16 -6.86
N PRO A 144 12.22 16.25 -8.20
CA PRO A 144 11.48 17.26 -8.95
C PRO A 144 9.96 17.20 -8.67
N VAL A 145 9.26 18.34 -8.64
CA VAL A 145 7.81 18.40 -8.31
C VAL A 145 6.92 18.01 -9.50
N ASP A 146 7.40 18.30 -10.70
CA ASP A 146 6.74 18.09 -11.99
C ASP A 146 6.81 16.62 -12.47
N GLU A 147 7.80 15.88 -11.99
CA GLU A 147 8.01 14.47 -12.34
C GLU A 147 7.51 13.53 -11.23
N ALA A 148 7.00 12.36 -11.63
CA ALA A 148 6.58 11.33 -10.69
C ALA A 148 7.81 10.53 -10.21
N GLY A 149 8.45 11.01 -9.14
CA GLY A 149 9.57 10.34 -8.50
C GLY A 149 9.18 9.07 -7.74
N GLU A 150 10.13 8.17 -7.51
CA GLU A 150 9.90 6.88 -6.85
C GLU A 150 9.35 7.04 -5.42
N ALA A 151 9.84 8.03 -4.66
CA ALA A 151 9.37 8.27 -3.30
C ALA A 151 7.92 8.77 -3.30
N PHE A 152 7.58 9.69 -4.20
CA PHE A 152 6.21 10.14 -4.41
C PHE A 152 5.28 8.98 -4.76
N GLU A 153 5.64 8.17 -5.75
CA GLU A 153 4.82 7.02 -6.19
C GLU A 153 4.64 5.99 -5.08
N THR A 154 5.69 5.74 -4.30
CA THR A 154 5.64 4.84 -3.14
C THR A 154 4.72 5.38 -2.04
N LEU A 155 4.73 6.69 -1.77
CA LEU A 155 3.78 7.31 -0.84
C LEU A 155 2.33 7.11 -1.32
N LEU A 156 2.06 7.28 -2.62
CA LEU A 156 0.73 7.03 -3.19
C LEU A 156 0.32 5.56 -3.11
N TYR A 157 1.25 4.63 -3.30
CA TYR A 157 1.01 3.19 -3.12
C TYR A 157 0.54 2.82 -1.70
N TYR A 158 1.12 3.45 -0.68
CA TYR A 158 0.72 3.25 0.71
C TYR A 158 -0.57 4.01 1.11
N GLY A 159 -0.99 4.98 0.31
CA GLY A 159 -2.33 5.61 0.34
C GLY A 159 -2.81 5.97 1.74
N ARG A 160 -3.84 5.27 2.22
CA ARG A 160 -4.45 5.48 3.55
C ARG A 160 -3.46 5.48 4.72
N GLN A 161 -2.42 4.65 4.66
CA GLN A 161 -1.41 4.61 5.72
C GLN A 161 -0.62 5.93 5.77
N VAL A 162 -0.32 6.51 4.60
CA VAL A 162 0.35 7.82 4.50
C VAL A 162 -0.57 8.93 4.98
N THR A 163 -1.85 8.94 4.60
CA THR A 163 -2.82 9.92 5.12
C THR A 163 -2.86 9.91 6.65
N ALA A 164 -3.03 8.74 7.26
CA ALA A 164 -3.07 8.62 8.72
C ALA A 164 -1.75 9.04 9.40
N MET A 165 -0.60 8.79 8.75
CA MET A 165 0.69 9.24 9.27
C MET A 165 0.91 10.74 9.10
N LEU A 166 0.44 11.35 8.00
CA LEU A 166 0.48 12.80 7.81
C LEU A 166 -0.36 13.53 8.86
N ASP A 167 -1.55 13.01 9.18
CA ASP A 167 -2.43 13.60 10.20
C ASP A 167 -1.80 13.53 11.60
N ARG A 168 -1.09 12.45 11.91
CA ARG A 168 -0.46 12.22 13.22
C ARG A 168 0.90 12.90 13.36
N ASP A 169 1.78 12.75 12.37
CA ASP A 169 3.19 13.11 12.45
C ASP A 169 3.54 14.40 11.68
N GLY A 170 2.61 14.93 10.87
CA GLY A 170 2.82 16.09 10.01
C GLY A 170 3.59 15.76 8.71
N PRO A 171 3.77 16.77 7.83
CA PRO A 171 4.42 16.60 6.54
C PRO A 171 5.96 16.56 6.62
N GLY A 172 6.55 16.72 7.81
CA GLY A 172 8.00 16.62 8.02
C GLY A 172 8.79 17.65 7.19
N PRO A 173 9.77 17.21 6.36
CA PRO A 173 10.65 18.10 5.61
C PRO A 173 10.00 18.69 4.33
N LEU A 174 8.77 18.31 3.99
CA LEU A 174 8.12 18.83 2.78
C LEU A 174 7.82 20.32 2.90
N ASP A 175 8.16 21.08 1.86
CA ASP A 175 7.68 22.45 1.71
C ASP A 175 6.13 22.48 1.53
N PRO A 176 5.49 23.65 1.71
CA PRO A 176 4.04 23.75 1.61
C PRO A 176 3.45 23.30 0.26
N LEU A 177 4.18 23.50 -0.85
CA LEU A 177 3.73 23.13 -2.19
C LEU A 177 3.67 21.61 -2.34
N ARG A 178 4.74 20.90 -1.95
CA ARG A 178 4.80 19.43 -1.97
C ARG A 178 3.80 18.79 -1.02
N ALA A 179 3.67 19.34 0.18
CA ALA A 179 2.70 18.86 1.15
C ALA A 179 1.26 18.98 0.61
N ALA A 180 0.95 20.08 -0.08
CA ALA A 180 -0.35 20.29 -0.73
C ALA A 180 -0.55 19.29 -1.89
N LEU A 181 0.45 19.12 -2.76
CA LEU A 181 0.41 18.16 -3.86
C LEU A 181 0.16 16.72 -3.37
N LEU A 182 0.92 16.27 -2.37
CA LEU A 182 0.76 14.93 -1.81
C LEU A 182 -0.64 14.74 -1.21
N LYS A 183 -1.14 15.73 -0.46
CA LYS A 183 -2.51 15.67 0.10
C LYS A 183 -3.57 15.64 -1.00
N GLN A 184 -3.41 16.44 -2.04
CA GLN A 184 -4.32 16.46 -3.19
C GLN A 184 -4.37 15.10 -3.89
N GLU A 185 -3.22 14.48 -4.13
CA GLU A 185 -3.18 13.17 -4.77
C GLU A 185 -3.73 12.07 -3.85
N LEU A 186 -3.39 12.07 -2.56
CA LEU A 186 -3.94 11.10 -1.59
C LEU A 186 -5.46 11.21 -1.42
N ALA A 187 -6.03 12.41 -1.66
CA ALA A 187 -7.48 12.61 -1.65
C ALA A 187 -8.20 11.91 -2.83
N ARG A 188 -7.48 11.52 -3.89
CA ARG A 188 -8.01 10.74 -5.02
C ARG A 188 -8.20 9.27 -4.65
N GLY A 189 -9.15 9.00 -3.75
CA GLY A 189 -9.42 7.67 -3.20
C GLY A 189 -10.32 6.77 -4.04
N ARG A 190 -10.61 7.12 -5.30
CA ARG A 190 -11.56 6.41 -6.17
C ARG A 190 -11.02 6.26 -7.58
N ALA A 191 -11.45 5.20 -8.27
CA ALA A 191 -11.19 4.94 -9.68
C ALA A 191 -12.51 4.66 -10.42
N GLU A 192 -12.48 4.82 -11.74
CA GLU A 192 -13.55 4.40 -12.63
C GLU A 192 -13.14 3.12 -13.35
N VAL A 193 -13.96 2.08 -13.23
CA VAL A 193 -13.71 0.76 -13.81
C VAL A 193 -14.77 0.47 -14.85
N SER A 194 -14.33 0.00 -16.01
CA SER A 194 -15.19 -0.59 -17.03
C SER A 194 -14.62 -1.94 -17.47
N ILE A 195 -15.49 -2.90 -17.74
CA ILE A 195 -15.12 -4.27 -18.10
C ILE A 195 -15.90 -4.65 -19.35
N ARG A 196 -15.25 -5.26 -20.33
CA ARG A 196 -15.90 -5.88 -21.48
C ARG A 196 -15.45 -7.32 -21.61
N LEU A 197 -16.42 -8.23 -21.71
CA LEU A 197 -16.18 -9.61 -22.12
C LEU A 197 -16.46 -9.70 -23.61
N VAL A 198 -15.41 -9.96 -24.40
CA VAL A 198 -15.46 -10.02 -25.86
C VAL A 198 -15.15 -11.45 -26.28
N ASP A 199 -15.97 -12.01 -27.18
CA ASP A 199 -15.71 -13.33 -27.74
C ASP A 199 -14.72 -13.29 -28.92
N GLU A 200 -14.40 -14.46 -29.46
CA GLU A 200 -13.49 -14.63 -30.60
C GLU A 200 -13.93 -13.89 -31.87
N SER A 201 -15.23 -13.61 -32.00
CA SER A 201 -15.79 -12.87 -33.13
C SER A 201 -15.80 -11.34 -32.90
N GLY A 202 -15.28 -10.85 -31.78
CA GLY A 202 -15.27 -9.44 -31.41
C GLY A 202 -16.60 -8.94 -30.83
N VAL A 203 -17.53 -9.83 -30.49
CA VAL A 203 -18.85 -9.46 -29.97
C VAL A 203 -18.79 -9.31 -28.45
N VAL A 204 -19.31 -8.19 -27.92
CA VAL A 204 -19.42 -7.96 -26.48
C VAL A 204 -20.54 -8.82 -25.90
N ARG A 205 -20.17 -9.83 -25.10
CA ARG A 205 -21.10 -10.77 -24.46
C ARG A 205 -21.51 -10.37 -23.06
N ALA A 206 -20.73 -9.52 -22.40
CA ALA A 206 -21.11 -8.87 -21.15
C ALA A 206 -20.32 -7.58 -20.96
N SER A 207 -20.89 -6.60 -20.25
CA SER A 207 -20.22 -5.33 -19.98
C SER A 207 -20.47 -4.80 -18.58
N LEU A 208 -19.47 -4.14 -18.01
CA LEU A 208 -19.62 -3.24 -16.87
C LEU A 208 -19.47 -1.80 -17.41
N PRO A 209 -20.53 -0.97 -17.39
CA PRO A 209 -20.38 0.44 -17.73
C PRO A 209 -19.45 1.13 -16.73
N PRO A 210 -18.90 2.32 -17.07
CA PRO A 210 -18.05 3.07 -16.16
C PRO A 210 -18.64 3.16 -14.75
N THR A 211 -17.96 2.53 -13.79
CA THR A 211 -18.44 2.36 -12.41
C THR A 211 -17.39 2.90 -11.45
N SER A 212 -17.77 3.87 -10.61
CA SER A 212 -16.87 4.45 -9.61
C SER A 212 -16.73 3.55 -8.40
N VAL A 213 -15.50 3.18 -8.07
CA VAL A 213 -15.16 2.34 -6.91
C VAL A 213 -14.05 2.95 -6.05
N PRO A 214 -14.08 2.79 -4.72
CA PRO A 214 -12.98 3.22 -3.87
C PRO A 214 -11.75 2.32 -4.03
N LEU A 215 -10.56 2.92 -3.93
CA LEU A 215 -9.28 2.21 -3.99
C LEU A 215 -9.02 1.36 -2.74
N ASP A 216 -8.12 0.38 -2.88
CA ASP A 216 -7.64 -0.52 -1.83
C ASP A 216 -8.74 -1.38 -1.16
N ARG A 217 -9.84 -1.60 -1.88
CA ARG A 217 -10.97 -2.43 -1.42
C ARG A 217 -11.36 -3.45 -2.48
N ARG A 218 -11.85 -4.58 -1.99
CA ARG A 218 -12.52 -5.57 -2.85
C ARG A 218 -13.90 -5.07 -3.26
N HIS A 219 -14.23 -5.27 -4.53
CA HIS A 219 -15.52 -4.97 -5.14
C HIS A 219 -16.04 -6.20 -5.85
N GLU A 220 -17.34 -6.43 -5.77
CA GLU A 220 -18.05 -7.33 -6.68
C GLU A 220 -18.77 -6.49 -7.74
N PHE A 221 -18.58 -6.84 -9.00
CA PHE A 221 -19.09 -6.15 -10.17
C PHE A 221 -20.16 -7.01 -10.84
N LYS A 222 -21.38 -6.48 -10.92
CA LYS A 222 -22.48 -7.13 -11.64
C LYS A 222 -22.50 -6.67 -13.09
N LEU A 223 -22.01 -7.54 -13.97
CA LEU A 223 -21.96 -7.26 -15.41
C LEU A 223 -23.38 -7.29 -16.00
N VAL A 224 -23.60 -6.47 -17.02
CA VAL A 224 -24.76 -6.50 -17.91
C VAL A 224 -24.52 -7.62 -18.93
N PRO A 225 -25.25 -8.74 -18.88
CA PRO A 225 -25.08 -9.81 -19.85
C PRO A 225 -25.75 -9.46 -21.20
N HIS A 226 -25.15 -9.96 -22.28
CA HIS A 226 -25.70 -9.94 -23.63
C HIS A 226 -25.72 -11.38 -24.17
N ASN A 227 -26.88 -12.04 -24.05
CA ASN A 227 -27.06 -13.45 -24.40
C ASN A 227 -26.18 -14.42 -23.58
N LEU A 228 -25.91 -14.07 -22.32
CA LEU A 228 -25.22 -14.91 -21.34
C LEU A 228 -26.06 -15.00 -20.05
N GLN A 229 -25.77 -16.01 -19.23
CA GLN A 229 -26.22 -16.03 -17.84
C GLN A 229 -25.62 -14.85 -17.05
N PRO A 230 -26.24 -14.41 -15.93
CA PRO A 230 -25.68 -13.36 -15.09
C PRO A 230 -24.24 -13.66 -14.68
N LEU A 231 -23.35 -12.68 -14.85
CA LEU A 231 -21.93 -12.79 -14.51
C LEU A 231 -21.57 -11.82 -13.38
N ILE A 232 -20.74 -12.31 -12.47
CA ILE A 232 -20.15 -11.52 -11.39
C ILE A 232 -18.63 -11.61 -11.54
N ALA A 233 -17.97 -10.46 -11.60
CA ALA A 233 -16.52 -10.36 -11.44
C ALA A 233 -16.21 -9.82 -10.05
N SER A 234 -15.08 -10.19 -9.44
CA SER A 234 -14.71 -9.62 -8.15
C SER A 234 -13.24 -9.31 -8.10
N GLY A 235 -12.86 -8.16 -7.57
CA GLY A 235 -11.46 -7.79 -7.56
C GLY A 235 -11.14 -6.59 -6.70
N THR A 236 -9.86 -6.26 -6.63
CA THR A 236 -9.38 -5.06 -5.93
C THR A 236 -8.69 -4.13 -6.90
N VAL A 237 -9.02 -2.84 -6.82
CA VAL A 237 -8.32 -1.77 -7.53
C VAL A 237 -7.38 -1.08 -6.55
N LYS A 238 -6.10 -1.02 -6.89
CA LYS A 238 -5.07 -0.37 -6.08
C LYS A 238 -4.35 0.69 -6.90
N ARG A 239 -4.03 1.81 -6.26
CA ARG A 239 -3.13 2.80 -6.85
C ARG A 239 -1.68 2.35 -6.65
N VAL A 240 -0.92 2.37 -7.74
CA VAL A 240 0.52 2.02 -7.73
C VAL A 240 1.39 3.17 -8.26
N GLY A 241 0.77 4.26 -8.72
CA GLY A 241 1.43 5.52 -9.00
C GLY A 241 0.43 6.64 -9.28
N ARG A 242 0.90 7.79 -9.74
CA ARG A 242 0.11 9.00 -9.99
C ARG A 242 -0.94 8.70 -11.04
N ASP A 243 -0.49 8.09 -12.11
CA ASP A 243 -1.25 7.78 -13.33
C ASP A 243 -1.41 6.25 -13.53
N HIS A 244 -1.01 5.44 -12.55
CA HIS A 244 -0.98 3.99 -12.64
C HIS A 244 -1.88 3.31 -11.59
N LEU A 245 -2.71 2.39 -12.07
CA LEU A 245 -3.58 1.54 -11.25
C LEU A 245 -3.23 0.08 -11.51
N TRP A 246 -3.23 -0.71 -10.44
CA TRP A 246 -3.14 -2.17 -10.49
C TRP A 246 -4.52 -2.75 -10.19
N THR A 247 -4.89 -3.78 -10.93
CA THR A 247 -6.13 -4.52 -10.72
C THR A 247 -5.88 -6.01 -10.72
N ARG A 248 -6.58 -6.70 -9.82
CA ARG A 248 -6.72 -8.16 -9.85
C ARG A 248 -8.21 -8.48 -9.78
N LEU A 249 -8.71 -9.06 -10.87
CA LEU A 249 -10.08 -9.53 -11.08
C LEU A 249 -10.11 -11.05 -11.11
#